data_AF-A0A9E5QVU2-F1
#
_entry.id   AF-A0A9E5QVU2-F1
#
_cell.length_a   1.000
_cell.length_b   1.000
_cell.length_c   1.000
_cell.angle_alpha   90.00
_cell.angle_beta   90.00
_cell.angle_gamma   90.00
#
_symmetry.space_group_name_H-M   'P 1'
#
loop_
_entity.id
_entity.type
_entity.pdbx_description
1 polymer ?
#
loop_
_entity_poly.entity_id
_entity_poly.type
_entity_poly.pdbx_seq_one_letter_code
_entity_poly.pdbx_strand_id
1 'polypeptide(L)'
;MEIIDFYQLPFDYNLRSVQFMPRQQPRAGVVPSRDGYLLCTLLNVVEPQKPLVERLYQPEIWIFEADALQKGPICKLTHPDLSFAFTLHSAWMAEAQTPQPSYKIAIREDYNALLAKFWWPLKRRRLQRFFDKYVYPYFEG
;
A
#
# COMPACT_ATOMS: atom_id res chain seq x y z
N MET A 1 11.98 -11.72 25.85
CA MET A 1 11.00 -12.02 24.80
C MET A 1 11.78 -12.56 23.61
N GLU A 2 11.53 -13.80 23.22
CA GLU A 2 12.19 -14.45 22.08
C GLU A 2 11.29 -14.33 20.84
N ILE A 3 11.86 -13.93 19.71
CA ILE A 3 11.14 -13.88 18.43
C ILE A 3 11.20 -15.28 17.84
N ILE A 4 10.11 -16.04 18.00
CA ILE A 4 10.05 -17.47 17.61
C ILE A 4 9.62 -17.71 16.15
N ASP A 5 9.14 -16.67 15.46
CA ASP A 5 8.71 -16.75 14.06
C ASP A 5 8.90 -15.39 13.37
N PHE A 6 9.76 -15.35 12.35
CA PHE A 6 10.03 -14.15 11.58
C PHE A 6 10.52 -14.49 10.18
N TYR A 7 10.35 -13.55 9.26
CA TYR A 7 10.97 -13.56 7.94
C TYR A 7 11.82 -12.32 7.76
N GLN A 8 13.11 -12.50 7.46
CA GLN A 8 13.99 -11.39 7.14
C GLN A 8 14.00 -11.17 5.62
N LEU A 9 13.57 -9.98 5.20
CA LEU A 9 13.66 -9.59 3.81
C LEU A 9 15.12 -9.40 3.38
N PRO A 10 15.43 -9.65 2.09
CA PRO A 10 16.72 -9.27 1.55
C PRO A 10 16.95 -7.76 1.69
N PHE A 11 18.21 -7.37 1.71
CA PHE A 11 18.60 -5.97 1.74
C PHE A 11 17.94 -5.18 0.60
N ASP A 12 17.46 -3.97 0.89
CA ASP A 12 16.86 -3.02 -0.06
C ASP A 12 15.48 -3.40 -0.61
N TYR A 13 14.86 -4.47 -0.08
CA TYR A 13 13.46 -4.77 -0.36
C TYR A 13 12.57 -3.86 0.49
N ASN A 14 11.65 -3.16 -0.16
CA ASN A 14 10.81 -2.18 0.50
C ASN A 14 9.41 -2.73 0.75
N LEU A 15 9.21 -3.35 1.91
CA LEU A 15 7.91 -3.84 2.35
C LEU A 15 7.01 -2.71 2.84
N ARG A 16 5.75 -2.76 2.44
CA ARG A 16 4.68 -1.83 2.79
C ARG A 16 3.39 -2.60 3.02
N SER A 17 2.40 -1.93 3.64
CA SER A 17 1.00 -2.36 3.59
C SER A 17 0.75 -3.82 3.99
N VAL A 18 1.34 -4.25 5.11
CA VAL A 18 1.11 -5.59 5.68
C VAL A 18 -0.33 -5.68 6.19
N GLN A 19 -1.03 -6.72 5.76
CA GLN A 19 -2.44 -6.93 6.06
C GLN A 19 -2.68 -8.41 6.38
N PHE A 20 -3.54 -8.68 7.36
CA PHE A 20 -4.00 -10.03 7.67
C PHE A 20 -5.24 -10.36 6.83
N MET A 21 -5.21 -11.51 6.17
CA MET A 21 -6.31 -12.08 5.43
C MET A 21 -6.77 -13.37 6.11
N PRO A 22 -7.94 -13.40 6.78
CA PRO A 22 -8.44 -14.60 7.43
C PRO A 22 -8.66 -15.72 6.40
N ARG A 23 -8.39 -16.95 6.81
CA ARG A 23 -8.70 -18.13 6.02
C ARG A 23 -10.22 -18.26 5.86
N GLN A 24 -10.69 -18.52 4.63
CA GLN A 24 -12.13 -18.71 4.39
C GLN A 24 -12.71 -19.90 5.15
N GLN A 25 -11.92 -20.97 5.28
CA GLN A 25 -12.29 -22.17 6.02
C GLN A 25 -11.36 -22.33 7.23
N PRO A 26 -11.84 -22.07 8.45
CA PRO A 26 -11.01 -22.17 9.64
C PRO A 26 -10.42 -23.57 9.86
N ARG A 27 -9.16 -23.64 10.28
CA ARG A 27 -8.49 -24.88 10.67
C ARG A 27 -8.78 -25.20 12.13
N ALA A 28 -9.08 -26.46 12.41
CA ALA A 28 -9.25 -26.94 13.78
C ALA A 28 -7.95 -26.74 14.58
N GLY A 29 -8.06 -26.19 15.79
CA GLY A 29 -6.93 -26.01 16.71
C GLY A 29 -6.04 -24.78 16.44
N VAL A 30 -6.36 -23.94 15.46
CA VAL A 30 -5.63 -22.69 15.20
C VAL A 30 -6.46 -21.49 15.68
N VAL A 31 -5.82 -20.56 16.40
CA VAL A 31 -6.50 -19.33 16.85
C VAL A 31 -6.83 -18.42 15.66
N PRO A 32 -8.03 -17.81 15.60
CA PRO A 32 -8.47 -17.04 14.42
C PRO A 32 -7.52 -15.91 13.99
N SER A 33 -6.84 -15.27 14.95
CA SER A 33 -5.88 -14.18 14.66
C SER A 33 -4.57 -14.66 14.01
N ARG A 34 -4.39 -15.98 13.87
CA ARG A 34 -3.24 -16.61 13.20
C ARG A 34 -3.68 -17.55 12.07
N ASP A 35 -4.99 -17.79 11.93
CA ASP A 35 -5.49 -18.69 10.90
C ASP A 35 -5.83 -17.93 9.62
N GLY A 36 -4.80 -17.72 8.83
CA GLY A 36 -4.92 -16.98 7.59
C GLY A 36 -3.56 -16.70 6.99
N TYR A 37 -3.52 -15.59 6.28
CA TYR A 37 -2.39 -15.20 5.47
C TYR A 37 -1.98 -13.78 5.80
N LEU A 38 -0.71 -13.48 5.61
CA LEU A 38 -0.22 -12.11 5.59
C LEU A 38 0.03 -11.71 4.14
N LEU A 39 -0.64 -10.66 3.70
CA LEU A 39 -0.41 -10.02 2.41
C LEU A 39 0.43 -8.78 2.64
N CYS A 40 1.43 -8.54 1.81
CA CYS A 40 2.14 -7.28 1.77
C CYS A 40 2.48 -6.87 0.34
N THR A 41 2.67 -5.57 0.15
CA THR A 41 3.20 -5.03 -1.10
C THR A 41 4.69 -4.75 -0.92
N LEU A 42 5.46 -5.07 -1.96
CA LEU A 42 6.90 -4.85 -2.00
C LEU A 42 7.29 -4.09 -3.25
N LEU A 43 8.33 -3.27 -3.13
CA LEU A 43 9.19 -2.92 -4.25
C LEU A 43 10.43 -3.80 -4.16
N ASN A 44 10.49 -4.80 -5.03
CA ASN A 44 11.56 -5.78 -5.13
C ASN A 44 12.69 -5.22 -6.03
N VAL A 45 13.94 -5.41 -5.63
CA VAL A 45 15.10 -5.04 -6.45
C VAL A 45 15.31 -6.08 -7.55
N VAL A 46 15.26 -5.65 -8.81
CA VAL A 46 15.45 -6.55 -9.98
C VAL A 46 16.93 -6.94 -10.14
N GLU A 47 17.85 -6.06 -9.77
CA GLU A 47 19.29 -6.21 -9.99
C GLU A 47 20.09 -5.91 -8.70
N PRO A 48 19.98 -6.75 -7.65
CA PRO A 48 20.54 -6.47 -6.32
C PRO A 48 22.06 -6.30 -6.30
N GLN A 49 22.77 -6.81 -7.30
CA GLN A 49 24.21 -6.64 -7.49
C GLN A 49 24.62 -5.23 -7.92
N LYS A 50 23.71 -4.43 -8.49
CA LYS A 50 24.03 -3.06 -8.95
C LYS A 50 24.18 -2.09 -7.78
N PRO A 51 24.96 -1.00 -7.94
CA PRO A 51 25.00 0.10 -6.97
C PRO A 51 23.60 0.63 -6.66
N LEU A 52 23.35 1.04 -5.41
CA LEU A 52 22.02 1.51 -4.95
C LEU A 52 21.37 2.55 -5.87
N VAL A 53 22.17 3.47 -6.42
CA VAL A 53 21.70 4.56 -7.28
C VAL A 53 21.27 4.12 -8.69
N GLU A 54 21.64 2.90 -9.10
CA GLU A 54 21.32 2.32 -10.42
C GLU A 54 20.26 1.22 -10.33
N ARG A 55 19.82 0.84 -9.13
CA ARG A 55 18.88 -0.26 -8.92
C ARG A 55 17.51 0.09 -9.49
N LEU A 56 16.97 -0.88 -10.22
CA LEU A 56 15.59 -0.87 -10.67
C LEU A 56 14.71 -1.67 -9.70
N TYR A 57 13.46 -1.23 -9.57
CA TYR A 57 12.50 -1.80 -8.65
C TYR A 57 11.25 -2.28 -9.40
N GLN A 58 10.71 -3.40 -8.93
CA GLN A 58 9.51 -4.03 -9.45
C GLN A 58 8.47 -4.17 -8.34
N PRO A 59 7.23 -3.69 -8.56
CA PRO A 59 6.13 -3.91 -7.65
C PRO A 59 5.75 -5.39 -7.58
N GLU A 60 5.64 -5.93 -6.38
CA GLU A 60 5.19 -7.31 -6.13
C GLU A 60 4.20 -7.37 -4.96
N ILE A 61 3.33 -8.37 -4.96
CA ILE A 61 2.45 -8.69 -3.82
C ILE A 61 2.87 -10.04 -3.28
N TRP A 62 3.27 -10.11 -2.02
CA TRP A 62 3.70 -11.36 -1.39
C TRP A 62 2.65 -11.82 -0.40
N ILE A 63 2.45 -13.13 -0.35
CA ILE A 63 1.53 -13.81 0.55
C ILE A 63 2.33 -14.81 1.39
N PHE A 64 2.14 -14.76 2.70
CA PHE A 64 2.75 -15.66 3.68
C PHE A 64 1.67 -16.42 4.44
N GLU A 65 1.99 -17.60 4.95
CA GLU A 65 1.19 -18.22 6.02
C GLU A 65 1.36 -17.43 7.31
N ALA A 66 0.27 -17.04 7.96
CA ALA A 66 0.31 -16.14 9.11
C ALA A 66 0.85 -16.80 10.40
N ASP A 67 0.89 -18.12 10.46
CA ASP A 67 1.41 -18.90 11.60
C ASP A 67 2.77 -19.56 11.32
N ALA A 68 3.38 -19.28 10.15
CA ALA A 68 4.65 -19.84 9.73
C ALA A 68 5.45 -18.88 8.82
N LEU A 69 5.77 -17.70 9.35
CA LEU A 69 6.54 -16.67 8.63
C LEU A 69 7.93 -17.15 8.21
N GLN A 70 8.60 -17.93 9.04
CA GLN A 70 9.93 -18.47 8.78
C GLN A 70 10.01 -19.35 7.51
N LYS A 71 8.87 -19.91 7.05
CA LYS A 71 8.81 -20.62 5.75
C LYS A 71 8.94 -19.68 4.55
N GLY A 72 8.81 -18.38 4.77
CA GLY A 72 8.81 -17.36 3.72
C GLY A 72 7.48 -17.27 2.96
N PRO A 73 7.47 -16.50 1.87
CA PRO A 73 6.26 -16.27 1.09
C PRO A 73 5.84 -17.56 0.38
N ILE A 74 4.57 -17.93 0.54
CA ILE A 74 3.96 -19.06 -0.18
C ILE A 74 3.56 -18.68 -1.61
N CYS A 75 3.43 -17.39 -1.89
CA CYS A 75 3.12 -16.87 -3.21
C CYS A 75 3.73 -15.46 -3.39
N LYS A 76 4.23 -15.20 -4.60
CA LYS A 76 4.69 -13.88 -5.04
C LYS A 76 4.00 -13.56 -6.36
N LEU A 77 3.25 -12.48 -6.40
CA LEU A 77 2.50 -12.02 -7.56
C LEU A 77 3.16 -10.79 -8.16
N THR A 78 3.24 -10.75 -9.48
CA THR A 78 3.75 -9.62 -10.25
C THR A 78 3.03 -9.51 -11.60
N HIS A 79 2.98 -8.32 -12.17
CA HIS A 79 2.48 -8.08 -13.53
C HIS A 79 3.22 -6.90 -14.16
N PRO A 80 3.48 -6.89 -15.49
CA PRO A 80 4.12 -5.74 -16.16
C PRO A 80 3.39 -4.41 -15.96
N ASP A 81 2.05 -4.48 -15.88
CA ASP A 81 1.20 -3.31 -15.64
C ASP A 81 0.91 -3.05 -14.14
N LEU A 82 1.43 -3.88 -13.24
CA LEU A 82 1.27 -3.67 -11.80
C LEU A 82 2.13 -2.49 -11.39
N SER A 83 1.47 -1.39 -11.03
CA SER A 83 2.12 -0.18 -10.55
C SER A 83 1.39 0.34 -9.33
N PHE A 84 2.10 0.44 -8.22
CA PHE A 84 1.61 1.14 -7.03
C PHE A 84 2.73 2.01 -6.45
N ALA A 85 2.37 3.23 -6.09
CA ALA A 85 3.24 4.12 -5.33
C ALA A 85 3.19 3.75 -3.83
N PHE A 86 3.98 4.45 -3.01
CA PHE A 86 3.95 4.28 -1.55
C PHE A 86 2.53 4.55 -1.01
N THR A 87 1.82 3.48 -0.69
CA THR A 87 0.56 3.55 0.04
C THR A 87 0.89 3.80 1.51
N LEU A 88 0.25 4.81 2.12
CA LEU A 88 0.40 5.07 3.56
C LEU A 88 -0.28 3.96 4.36
N HIS A 89 -1.54 3.68 4.04
CA HIS A 89 -2.33 2.64 4.68
C HIS A 89 -3.18 1.90 3.64
N SER A 90 -3.42 0.62 3.89
CA SER A 90 -4.32 -0.24 3.14
C SER A 90 -5.04 -1.15 4.12
N ALA A 91 -6.20 -1.66 3.72
CA ALA A 91 -7.00 -2.54 4.53
C ALA A 91 -7.56 -3.68 3.67
N TRP A 92 -7.58 -4.87 4.26
CA TRP A 92 -8.20 -6.03 3.62
C TRP A 92 -9.72 -5.98 3.82
N MET A 93 -10.46 -6.42 2.81
CA MET A 93 -11.88 -6.23 2.66
C MET A 93 -12.76 -7.46 2.39
N ALA A 94 -12.38 -8.74 2.42
CA ALA A 94 -13.26 -9.88 2.03
C ALA A 94 -13.81 -9.84 0.57
N GLU A 95 -14.49 -8.78 0.18
CA GLU A 95 -15.03 -8.50 -1.15
C GLU A 95 -14.54 -7.14 -1.65
N ALA A 96 -14.18 -7.08 -2.93
CA ALA A 96 -13.84 -5.83 -3.59
C ALA A 96 -15.12 -5.07 -3.95
N GLN A 97 -15.66 -4.32 -3.00
CA GLN A 97 -16.83 -3.46 -3.21
C GLN A 97 -16.39 -2.01 -3.36
N THR A 98 -16.87 -1.35 -4.42
CA THR A 98 -16.71 0.10 -4.56
C THR A 98 -17.56 0.79 -3.49
N PRO A 99 -16.97 1.62 -2.61
CA PRO A 99 -17.75 2.37 -1.65
C PRO A 99 -18.78 3.25 -2.36
N GLN A 100 -20.03 3.21 -1.90
CA GLN A 100 -21.10 4.11 -2.33
C GLN A 100 -21.36 5.10 -1.21
N PRO A 101 -20.54 6.16 -1.08
CA PRO A 101 -20.73 7.13 0.00
C PRO A 101 -22.08 7.83 -0.17
N SER A 102 -22.80 8.04 0.93
CA SER A 102 -24.08 8.75 0.93
C SER A 102 -23.93 10.27 0.73
N TYR A 103 -22.70 10.76 0.59
CA TYR A 103 -22.36 12.17 0.44
C TYR A 103 -21.26 12.32 -0.61
N LYS A 104 -21.24 13.49 -1.26
CA LYS A 104 -20.17 13.89 -2.18
C LYS A 104 -19.34 14.98 -1.49
N ILE A 105 -18.03 14.79 -1.42
CA ILE A 105 -17.11 15.82 -0.94
C ILE A 105 -16.86 16.79 -2.09
N ALA A 106 -17.10 18.07 -1.87
CA ALA A 106 -16.69 19.12 -2.79
C ALA A 106 -15.16 19.29 -2.71
N ILE A 107 -14.43 18.51 -3.52
CA ILE A 107 -12.96 18.47 -3.53
C ILE A 107 -12.35 19.87 -3.64
N ARG A 108 -12.92 20.75 -4.47
CA ARG A 108 -12.44 22.13 -4.56
C ARG A 108 -12.55 22.88 -3.24
N GLU A 109 -13.70 22.81 -2.59
CA GLU A 109 -13.95 23.52 -1.32
C GLU A 109 -13.04 22.98 -0.21
N ASP A 110 -12.93 21.66 -0.10
CA ASP A 110 -12.10 20.99 0.92
C ASP A 110 -10.63 21.38 0.80
N TYR A 111 -10.05 21.23 -0.40
CA TYR A 111 -8.65 21.61 -0.62
C TYR A 111 -8.42 23.11 -0.60
N ASN A 112 -9.36 23.95 -1.05
CA ASN A 112 -9.20 25.40 -0.96
C ASN A 112 -9.13 25.86 0.51
N ALA A 113 -9.90 25.26 1.40
CA ALA A 113 -9.83 25.56 2.84
C ALA A 113 -8.44 25.21 3.42
N LEU A 114 -7.82 24.13 2.96
CA LEU A 114 -6.45 23.75 3.34
C LEU A 114 -5.39 24.67 2.72
N LEU A 115 -5.51 24.97 1.43
CA LEU A 115 -4.58 25.84 0.70
C LEU A 115 -4.60 27.27 1.25
N ALA A 116 -5.75 27.76 1.73
CA ALA A 116 -5.87 29.06 2.37
C ALA A 116 -5.04 29.17 3.67
N LYS A 117 -4.86 28.07 4.40
CA LYS A 117 -4.05 28.00 5.64
C LYS A 117 -2.54 27.94 5.38
N PHE A 118 -2.12 27.80 4.13
CA PHE A 118 -0.69 27.72 3.79
C PHE A 118 -0.02 29.10 3.94
N TRP A 119 0.87 29.22 4.93
CA TRP A 119 1.49 30.48 5.32
C TRP A 119 2.45 31.08 4.26
N TRP A 120 2.98 30.28 3.33
CA TRP A 120 3.92 30.74 2.30
C TRP A 120 3.19 31.11 0.98
N PRO A 121 3.07 32.40 0.59
CA PRO A 121 2.21 32.83 -0.51
C PRO A 121 2.63 32.30 -1.89
N LEU A 122 3.94 32.23 -2.17
CA LEU A 122 4.44 31.74 -3.47
C LEU A 122 4.16 30.25 -3.64
N LYS A 123 4.38 29.45 -2.60
CA LYS A 123 4.08 28.01 -2.61
C LYS A 123 2.57 27.77 -2.71
N ARG A 124 1.76 28.56 -2.01
CA ARG A 124 0.29 28.54 -2.14
C ARG A 124 -0.16 28.78 -3.58
N ARG A 125 0.34 29.82 -4.25
CA ARG A 125 -0.01 30.10 -5.67
C ARG A 125 0.42 28.97 -6.61
N ARG A 126 1.60 28.37 -6.38
CA ARG A 126 2.07 27.22 -7.17
C ARG A 126 1.17 26.01 -6.97
N LEU A 127 0.79 25.70 -5.73
CA LEU A 127 -0.13 24.61 -5.42
C LEU A 127 -1.52 24.87 -6.01
N GLN A 128 -2.07 26.07 -5.89
CA GLN A 128 -3.36 26.41 -6.48
C GLN A 128 -3.40 26.13 -7.99
N ARG A 129 -2.39 26.60 -8.74
CA ARG A 129 -2.29 26.33 -10.19
C ARG A 129 -2.16 24.84 -10.51
N PHE A 130 -1.48 24.08 -9.66
CA PHE A 130 -1.38 22.63 -9.82
C PHE A 130 -2.76 21.97 -9.66
N PHE A 131 -3.50 22.32 -8.62
CA PHE A 131 -4.84 21.80 -8.38
C PHE A 131 -5.83 22.18 -9.49
N ASP A 132 -5.83 23.44 -9.92
CA ASP A 132 -6.70 23.92 -11.00
C ASP A 132 -6.46 23.19 -12.34
N LYS A 133 -5.20 22.84 -12.63
CA LYS A 133 -4.84 22.21 -13.90
C LYS A 133 -4.93 20.69 -13.88
N TYR A 134 -4.55 20.04 -12.78
CA TYR A 134 -4.29 18.60 -12.74
C TYR A 134 -5.18 17.83 -11.76
N VAL A 135 -5.92 18.52 -10.88
CA VAL A 135 -6.75 17.86 -9.86
C VAL A 135 -8.22 18.14 -10.12
N TYR A 136 -8.67 19.39 -9.96
CA TYR A 136 -10.10 19.72 -9.98
C TYR A 136 -10.88 19.27 -11.23
N PRO A 137 -10.34 19.36 -12.47
CA PRO A 137 -11.06 18.91 -13.65
C PRO A 137 -11.49 17.43 -13.63
N TYR A 138 -10.87 16.59 -12.80
CA TYR A 138 -11.20 15.16 -12.69
C TYR A 138 -12.27 14.84 -11.63
N PHE A 139 -12.66 15.83 -10.82
CA PHE A 139 -13.62 15.66 -9.72
C PHE A 139 -14.84 16.59 -9.83
N GLU A 140 -14.82 17.50 -10.80
CA GLU A 140 -15.91 18.42 -11.14
C GLU A 140 -16.73 17.86 -12.31
N GLY A 141 -17.37 16.72 -12.04
CA GLY A 141 -18.37 16.05 -12.89
C GLY A 141 -19.50 15.50 -12.03
#